data_AF-L5LU15-F1
#
_entry.id   AF-L5LU15-F1
#
_cell.length_a   1.000
_cell.length_b   1.000
_cell.length_c   1.000
_cell.angle_alpha   90.00
_cell.angle_beta   90.00
_cell.angle_gamma   90.00
#
_symmetry.space_group_name_H-M   'P 1'
#
loop_
_entity.id
_entity.type
_entity.pdbx_description
1 polymer ?
#
loop_
_entity_poly.entity_id
_entity_poly.type
_entity_poly.pdbx_seq_one_letter_code
_entity_poly.pdbx_strand_id
1 'polypeptide(L)'
;QVLSNIHTVRATWQPKKPRTWTFSPQVTGTLPCLLDGDCFIRSNSASPDLGILFELGISYIRNSTGERGELSCGWVFLKLFDANGIPIPAKTYELLLNGGTPYEKGVEVDPSISRRAQGSVFHQMMMRRRQPQLLVKVRSLNRRSRDLLSLLPETLIGSMSYIHLLIFYRQILGDVLLKDRLSMQSADLISNPVLATFPKLLEQPDIMDALRSSWAEKESTLKRSEKRDTEFLKAAFLLVYHDCAVPLLHSTLLPPFRWAEEETEAARWKVIADFLKQNRENQGALPALLSPEGVHEPFDISEQTYDFLGEMRQKAA
;
A
#
# COMPACT_ATOMS: atom_id res chain seq x y z
N GLN A 1 10.19 1.14 -18.71
CA GLN A 1 8.97 0.33 -18.54
C GLN A 1 8.71 0.20 -17.05
N VAL A 2 7.46 0.38 -16.61
CA VAL A 2 7.06 0.11 -15.23
C VAL A 2 6.89 -1.39 -15.06
N LEU A 3 7.57 -1.98 -14.07
CA LEU A 3 7.64 -3.44 -13.87
C LEU A 3 6.75 -3.93 -12.72
N SER A 4 6.20 -3.02 -11.90
CA SER A 4 5.49 -3.33 -10.65
C SER A 4 4.31 -2.37 -10.43
N ASN A 5 3.58 -2.57 -9.33
CA ASN A 5 2.60 -1.64 -8.78
C ASN A 5 3.22 -0.33 -8.23
N ILE A 6 2.36 0.64 -7.94
CA ILE A 6 2.69 1.87 -7.20
C ILE A 6 2.39 1.64 -5.72
N HIS A 7 3.25 2.16 -4.84
CA HIS A 7 3.01 2.21 -3.40
C HIS A 7 3.16 3.65 -2.93
N THR A 8 2.09 4.19 -2.35
CA THR A 8 2.02 5.57 -1.88
C THR A 8 2.23 5.64 -0.38
N VAL A 9 3.05 6.58 0.07
CA VAL A 9 3.27 6.89 1.49
C VAL A 9 3.09 8.39 1.71
N ARG A 10 2.37 8.75 2.77
CA ARG A 10 2.12 10.13 3.17
C ARG A 10 3.21 10.64 4.09
N ALA A 11 3.86 11.72 3.68
CA ALA A 11 4.78 12.46 4.53
C ALA A 11 4.04 13.35 5.54
N THR A 12 4.67 13.60 6.67
CA THR A 12 4.19 14.52 7.70
C THR A 12 5.01 15.81 7.69
N TRP A 13 4.32 16.94 7.69
CA TRP A 13 4.95 18.26 7.86
C TRP A 13 4.82 18.71 9.31
N GLN A 14 5.88 19.33 9.86
CA GLN A 14 5.88 19.84 11.22
C GLN A 14 6.22 21.33 11.25
N PRO A 15 5.42 22.18 11.94
CA PRO A 15 5.69 23.62 12.03
C PRO A 15 7.08 23.96 12.59
N LYS A 16 7.61 23.11 13.48
CA LYS A 16 8.94 23.28 14.11
C LYS A 16 10.10 23.11 13.13
N LYS A 17 9.89 22.38 12.03
CA LYS A 17 10.90 22.12 10.98
C LYS A 17 10.25 22.32 9.60
N PRO A 18 9.90 23.56 9.24
CA PRO A 18 9.03 23.83 8.10
C PRO A 18 9.64 23.45 6.74
N ARG A 19 10.95 23.22 6.69
CA ARG A 19 11.71 22.81 5.49
C ARG A 19 11.90 21.29 5.38
N THR A 20 11.37 20.52 6.32
CA THR A 20 11.59 19.08 6.38
C THR A 20 10.25 18.37 6.51
N TRP A 21 10.00 17.47 5.56
CA TRP A 21 8.90 16.53 5.62
C TRP A 21 9.46 15.19 6.06
N THR A 22 8.74 14.51 6.95
CA THR A 22 9.20 13.26 7.55
C THR A 22 8.22 12.13 7.27
N PHE A 23 8.76 10.98 6.88
CA PHE A 23 8.01 9.73 6.79
C PHE A 23 8.15 9.01 8.13
N SER A 24 7.04 8.52 8.68
CA SER A 24 7.11 7.86 10.00
C SER A 24 7.88 6.55 9.85
N PRO A 25 8.90 6.28 10.68
CA PRO A 25 9.79 5.15 10.43
C PRO A 25 9.13 3.80 10.67
N GLN A 26 8.08 3.70 11.49
CA GLN A 26 7.35 2.44 11.74
C GLN A 26 5.90 2.71 12.13
N VAL A 27 4.98 2.01 11.48
CA VAL A 27 3.60 1.83 11.97
C VAL A 27 3.59 0.71 13.01
N THR A 28 3.33 1.05 14.27
CA THR A 28 3.02 0.09 15.33
C THR A 28 1.62 0.35 15.88
N GLY A 29 0.84 -0.70 16.09
CA GLY A 29 -0.52 -0.59 16.61
C GLY A 29 -1.52 -0.01 15.59
N THR A 30 -2.25 1.02 16.00
CA THR A 30 -3.37 1.63 15.26
C THR A 30 -2.98 2.74 14.28
N LEU A 31 -1.67 3.03 14.14
CA LEU A 31 -1.23 4.06 13.18
C LEU A 31 -1.59 3.61 11.75
N PRO A 32 -2.14 4.49 10.89
CA PRO A 32 -2.45 4.14 9.51
C PRO A 32 -1.19 3.74 8.74
N CYS A 33 -1.28 2.66 7.98
CA CYS A 33 -0.23 2.15 7.10
C CYS A 33 0.28 3.20 6.11
N LEU A 34 -0.56 4.16 5.74
CA LEU A 34 -0.23 5.18 4.77
C LEU A 34 0.89 6.09 5.28
N LEU A 35 1.05 6.19 6.60
CA LEU A 35 2.12 6.94 7.24
C LEU A 35 3.41 6.13 7.38
N ASP A 36 3.40 4.83 7.05
CA ASP A 36 4.55 3.94 7.15
C ASP A 36 5.60 4.24 6.08
N GLY A 37 6.70 4.86 6.49
CA GLY A 37 7.86 5.10 5.63
C GLY A 37 8.64 3.84 5.27
N ASP A 38 8.36 2.71 5.95
CA ASP A 38 9.00 1.43 5.68
C ASP A 38 8.22 0.61 4.63
N CYS A 39 8.83 0.38 3.48
CA CYS A 39 8.32 -0.53 2.45
C CYS A 39 9.29 -1.68 2.17
N PHE A 40 8.76 -2.79 1.65
CA PHE A 40 9.55 -3.84 1.03
C PHE A 40 9.51 -3.70 -0.49
N ILE A 41 10.57 -4.16 -1.14
CA ILE A 41 10.63 -4.34 -2.58
C ILE A 41 11.09 -5.77 -2.84
N ARG A 42 10.35 -6.46 -3.70
CA ARG A 42 10.65 -7.81 -4.15
C ARG A 42 10.81 -7.82 -5.66
N SER A 43 11.85 -8.50 -6.12
CA SER A 43 12.15 -8.79 -7.52
C SER A 43 13.01 -10.04 -7.57
N ASN A 44 12.78 -10.94 -8.53
CA ASN A 44 13.73 -12.02 -8.85
C ASN A 44 14.77 -11.60 -9.89
N SER A 45 14.67 -10.38 -10.43
CA SER A 45 15.62 -9.83 -11.40
C SER A 45 16.76 -9.08 -10.69
N ALA A 46 17.98 -9.34 -11.15
CA ALA A 46 19.21 -8.65 -10.74
C ALA A 46 19.74 -7.67 -11.82
N SER A 47 18.85 -7.16 -12.67
CA SER A 47 19.24 -6.27 -13.77
C SER A 47 19.91 -4.97 -13.24
N PRO A 48 21.06 -4.55 -13.79
CA PRO A 48 21.70 -3.25 -13.51
C PRO A 48 20.85 -2.01 -13.77
N ASP A 49 19.78 -2.15 -14.55
CA ASP A 49 18.84 -1.08 -14.86
C ASP A 49 17.56 -1.14 -14.03
N LEU A 50 17.43 -2.14 -13.15
CA LEU A 50 16.35 -2.20 -12.19
C LEU A 50 16.57 -1.15 -11.09
N GLY A 51 15.53 -0.38 -10.81
CA GLY A 51 15.54 0.65 -9.80
C GLY A 51 14.16 1.01 -9.31
N ILE A 52 14.13 1.88 -8.30
CA ILE A 52 12.91 2.45 -7.74
C ILE A 52 12.78 3.86 -8.29
N LEU A 53 11.63 4.17 -8.86
CA LEU A 53 11.26 5.55 -9.18
C LEU A 53 10.47 6.12 -8.00
N PHE A 54 10.98 7.20 -7.42
CA PHE A 54 10.27 8.00 -6.44
C PHE A 54 9.72 9.24 -7.12
N GLU A 55 8.43 9.50 -6.92
CA GLU A 55 7.79 10.76 -7.27
C GLU A 55 7.27 11.40 -6.00
N LEU A 56 7.57 12.70 -5.80
CA LEU A 56 7.03 13.46 -4.68
C LEU A 56 5.87 14.30 -5.19
N GLY A 57 4.69 14.10 -4.61
CA GLY A 57 3.50 14.89 -4.90
C GLY A 57 3.04 15.69 -3.68
N ILE A 58 2.39 16.83 -3.93
CA ILE A 58 1.61 17.56 -2.94
C ILE A 58 0.18 17.70 -3.46
N SER A 59 -0.78 17.31 -2.64
CA SER A 59 -2.20 17.63 -2.85
C SER A 59 -2.50 18.94 -2.12
N TYR A 60 -3.25 19.85 -2.75
CA TYR A 60 -3.55 21.17 -2.22
C TYR A 60 -5.00 21.59 -2.49
N ILE A 61 -5.49 22.53 -1.69
CA ILE A 61 -6.77 23.20 -1.89
C ILE A 61 -6.49 24.69 -2.13
N ARG A 62 -7.03 25.24 -3.22
CA ARG A 62 -6.93 26.66 -3.53
C ARG A 62 -7.87 27.44 -2.62
N ASN A 63 -7.33 28.25 -1.72
CA ASN A 63 -8.14 29.05 -0.79
C ASN A 63 -9.18 29.96 -1.49
N SER A 64 -8.86 30.45 -2.70
CA SER A 64 -9.73 31.39 -3.42
C SER A 64 -10.94 30.74 -4.10
N THR A 65 -10.81 29.48 -4.54
CA THR A 65 -11.85 28.78 -5.31
C THR A 65 -12.40 27.53 -4.60
N GLY A 66 -11.71 27.05 -3.56
CA GLY A 66 -11.96 25.74 -2.96
C GLY A 66 -11.55 24.56 -3.85
N GLU A 67 -10.99 24.82 -5.04
CA GLU A 67 -10.59 23.76 -5.96
C GLU A 67 -9.43 22.95 -5.42
N ARG A 68 -9.50 21.64 -5.61
CA ARG A 68 -8.44 20.71 -5.25
C ARG A 68 -7.52 20.49 -6.44
N GLY A 69 -6.24 20.27 -6.16
CA GLY A 69 -5.27 19.94 -7.18
C GLY A 69 -4.14 19.11 -6.62
N GLU A 70 -3.42 18.47 -7.52
CA GLU A 70 -2.17 17.77 -7.21
C GLU A 70 -1.03 18.41 -8.00
N LEU A 71 0.16 18.40 -7.40
CA LEU A 71 1.36 18.95 -8.00
C LEU A 71 2.52 17.99 -7.78
N SER A 72 3.13 17.55 -8.88
CA SER A 72 4.41 16.85 -8.83
C SER A 72 5.52 17.84 -8.46
N CYS A 73 6.26 17.52 -7.40
CA CYS A 73 7.35 18.32 -6.85
C CYS A 73 8.73 17.83 -7.31
N GLY A 74 8.75 16.83 -8.19
CA GLY A 74 9.95 16.24 -8.76
C GLY A 74 10.07 14.75 -8.45
N TRP A 75 11.02 14.13 -9.15
CA TRP A 75 11.20 12.68 -9.14
C TRP A 75 12.68 12.31 -9.03
N VAL A 76 12.96 11.11 -8.58
CA VAL A 76 14.32 10.56 -8.58
C VAL A 76 14.30 9.05 -8.76
N PHE A 77 15.29 8.53 -9.50
CA PHE A 77 15.44 7.11 -9.73
C PHE A 77 16.66 6.57 -8.97
N LEU A 78 16.44 5.56 -8.13
CA LEU A 78 17.48 4.84 -7.40
C LEU A 78 17.69 3.47 -8.01
N LYS A 79 18.84 3.26 -8.67
CA LYS A 79 19.27 1.93 -9.13
C LYS A 79 19.51 1.01 -7.94
N LEU A 80 19.05 -0.24 -8.04
CA LEU A 80 19.19 -1.25 -6.99
C LEU A 80 20.44 -2.10 -7.12
N PHE A 81 21.06 -2.09 -8.30
CA PHE A 81 22.27 -2.84 -8.62
C PHE A 81 23.30 -1.92 -9.29
N ASP A 82 24.57 -2.25 -9.12
CA ASP A 82 25.65 -1.61 -9.87
C ASP A 82 25.76 -2.18 -11.30
N ALA A 83 26.72 -1.67 -12.08
CA ALA A 83 26.93 -2.11 -13.46
C ALA A 83 27.31 -3.60 -13.59
N ASN A 84 27.77 -4.24 -12.51
CA ASN A 84 28.14 -5.65 -12.46
C ASN A 84 26.97 -6.53 -11.95
N GLY A 85 25.80 -5.95 -11.67
CA GLY A 85 24.65 -6.68 -11.10
C GLY A 85 24.78 -6.95 -9.59
N ILE A 86 25.66 -6.25 -8.88
CA ILE A 86 25.83 -6.38 -7.43
C ILE A 86 24.84 -5.43 -6.73
N PRO A 87 24.08 -5.88 -5.71
CA PRO A 87 23.16 -5.01 -4.97
C PRO A 87 23.85 -3.80 -4.34
N ILE A 88 23.17 -2.65 -4.34
CA ILE A 88 23.69 -1.44 -3.69
C ILE A 88 23.85 -1.63 -2.16
N PRO A 89 24.84 -0.99 -1.51
CA PRO A 89 25.05 -1.11 -0.07
C PRO A 89 23.86 -0.64 0.77
N ALA A 90 23.65 -1.28 1.92
CA ALA A 90 22.68 -0.83 2.92
C ALA A 90 23.19 0.44 3.63
N LYS A 91 22.66 1.60 3.24
CA LYS A 91 22.96 2.91 3.84
C LYS A 91 21.85 3.91 3.54
N THR A 92 21.97 5.11 4.09
CA THR A 92 21.14 6.25 3.69
C THR A 92 21.72 6.90 2.43
N TYR A 93 20.88 7.11 1.43
CA TYR A 93 21.18 7.78 0.18
C TYR A 93 20.52 9.15 0.17
N GLU A 94 21.31 10.17 -0.15
CA GLU A 94 20.82 11.53 -0.40
C GLU A 94 20.56 11.67 -1.89
N LEU A 95 19.29 11.72 -2.29
CA LEU A 95 18.86 11.72 -3.67
C LEU A 95 18.37 13.12 -4.06
N LEU A 96 19.02 13.73 -5.06
CA LEU A 96 18.58 15.00 -5.62
C LEU A 96 17.37 14.79 -6.52
N LEU A 97 16.32 15.60 -6.32
CA LEU A 97 15.14 15.54 -7.17
C LEU A 97 15.40 16.16 -8.53
N ASN A 98 14.80 15.58 -9.56
CA ASN A 98 14.76 16.10 -10.93
C ASN A 98 13.38 16.72 -11.20
N GLY A 99 13.33 17.78 -12.00
CA GLY A 99 12.09 18.34 -12.51
C GLY A 99 11.60 17.57 -13.73
N GLY A 100 10.45 17.99 -14.28
CA GLY A 100 9.87 17.38 -15.48
C GLY A 100 9.46 15.93 -15.27
N THR A 101 9.51 15.14 -16.33
CA THR A 101 9.17 13.72 -16.30
C THR A 101 10.41 12.81 -16.22
N PRO A 102 10.27 11.54 -15.80
CA PRO A 102 11.36 10.55 -15.81
C PRO A 102 12.07 10.34 -17.17
N TYR A 103 11.45 10.78 -18.26
CA TYR A 103 11.96 10.64 -19.62
C TYR A 103 12.76 11.87 -20.08
N GLU A 104 12.69 12.98 -19.34
CA GLU A 104 13.36 14.24 -19.64
C GLU A 104 14.64 14.37 -18.80
N LYS A 105 15.76 14.70 -19.45
CA LYS A 105 17.04 14.86 -18.77
C LYS A 105 17.33 16.34 -18.53
N GLY A 106 17.82 16.67 -17.34
CA GLY A 106 18.34 18.00 -17.02
C GLY A 106 17.28 19.07 -16.75
N VAL A 107 16.02 18.67 -16.54
CA VAL A 107 14.96 19.60 -16.14
C VAL A 107 15.14 19.96 -14.66
N GLU A 108 15.24 21.26 -14.39
CA GLU A 108 15.37 21.76 -13.02
C GLU A 108 14.04 21.69 -12.27
N VAL A 109 14.09 21.33 -10.99
CA VAL A 109 12.90 21.28 -10.11
C VAL A 109 12.32 22.68 -9.88
N ASP A 110 13.17 23.69 -9.74
CA ASP A 110 12.77 25.07 -9.53
C ASP A 110 13.60 26.02 -10.42
N PRO A 111 13.05 26.43 -11.58
CA PRO A 111 13.70 27.36 -12.51
C PRO A 111 13.90 28.78 -11.94
N SER A 112 13.35 29.11 -10.77
CA SER A 112 13.62 30.38 -10.10
C SER A 112 15.02 30.41 -9.45
N ILE A 113 15.59 29.24 -9.14
CA ILE A 113 16.92 29.09 -8.53
C ILE A 113 18.01 29.44 -9.55
N SER A 114 17.93 28.92 -10.77
CA SER A 114 18.91 29.20 -11.84
C SER A 114 18.87 30.66 -12.31
N ARG A 115 17.68 31.27 -12.39
CA ARG A 115 17.53 32.70 -12.73
C ARG A 115 18.21 33.64 -11.72
N ARG A 116 18.28 33.26 -10.44
CA ARG A 116 18.99 34.04 -9.40
C ARG A 116 20.50 33.75 -9.34
N ALA A 117 20.96 32.69 -10.00
CA ALA A 117 22.36 32.24 -9.97
C ALA A 117 23.27 32.89 -11.03
N GLN A 118 22.76 33.82 -11.85
CA GLN A 118 23.55 34.49 -12.87
C GLN A 118 24.59 35.42 -12.22
N GLY A 119 25.87 35.03 -12.27
CA GLY A 119 27.01 35.90 -11.97
C GLY A 119 28.19 35.30 -11.21
N SER A 120 28.06 34.10 -10.60
CA SER A 120 29.20 33.50 -9.85
C SER A 120 29.06 31.98 -9.64
N VAL A 121 30.14 31.24 -9.94
CA VAL A 121 30.26 29.78 -9.72
C VAL A 121 30.06 29.41 -8.23
N PHE A 122 30.49 30.29 -7.32
CA PHE A 122 30.28 30.11 -5.88
C PHE A 122 28.79 30.23 -5.51
N HIS A 123 28.06 31.10 -6.19
CA HIS A 123 26.62 31.26 -6.01
C HIS A 123 25.85 30.05 -6.57
N GLN A 124 26.26 29.51 -7.72
CA GLN A 124 25.74 28.23 -8.25
C GLN A 124 25.96 27.06 -7.27
N MET A 125 27.14 26.97 -6.65
CA MET A 125 27.44 25.89 -5.68
C MET A 125 26.63 26.02 -4.38
N MET A 126 26.40 27.24 -3.90
CA MET A 126 25.49 27.53 -2.78
C MET A 126 24.02 27.22 -3.11
N MET A 127 23.59 27.49 -4.34
CA MET A 127 22.21 27.22 -4.81
C MET A 127 21.94 25.72 -4.99
N ARG A 128 22.93 24.92 -5.42
CA ARG A 128 22.84 23.44 -5.44
C ARG A 128 22.55 22.83 -4.06
N ARG A 129 23.03 23.44 -2.98
CA ARG A 129 22.71 23.02 -1.59
C ARG A 129 21.27 23.31 -1.18
N ARG A 130 20.50 24.06 -1.98
CA ARG A 130 19.10 24.41 -1.72
C ARG A 130 18.11 23.57 -2.54
N GLN A 131 18.59 22.68 -3.40
CA GLN A 131 17.72 21.77 -4.14
C GLN A 131 17.03 20.80 -3.17
N PRO A 132 15.74 20.51 -3.33
CA PRO A 132 15.06 19.50 -2.53
C PRO A 132 15.74 18.14 -2.68
N GLN A 133 15.84 17.42 -1.57
CA GLN A 133 16.47 16.11 -1.50
C GLN A 133 15.53 15.11 -0.85
N LEU A 134 15.57 13.87 -1.34
CA LEU A 134 14.93 12.73 -0.72
C LEU A 134 15.98 11.87 -0.03
N LEU A 135 15.80 11.63 1.26
CA LEU A 135 16.65 10.75 2.05
C LEU A 135 16.05 9.34 2.07
N VAL A 136 16.70 8.38 1.41
CA VAL A 136 16.23 6.99 1.32
C VAL A 136 17.17 6.08 2.08
N LYS A 137 16.66 5.37 3.10
CA LYS A 137 17.44 4.40 3.86
C LYS A 137 17.22 2.99 3.33
N VAL A 138 18.23 2.42 2.69
CA VAL A 138 18.23 1.01 2.26
C VAL A 138 18.74 0.14 3.41
N ARG A 139 17.99 -0.92 3.75
CA ARG A 139 18.31 -1.83 4.84
C ARG A 139 18.43 -3.26 4.33
N SER A 140 19.37 -4.01 4.89
CA SER A 140 19.43 -5.46 4.69
C SER A 140 18.33 -6.15 5.48
N LEU A 141 17.67 -7.13 4.88
CA LEU A 141 16.65 -7.93 5.55
C LEU A 141 17.27 -9.16 6.26
N ASN A 142 16.76 -9.45 7.45
CA ASN A 142 17.09 -10.69 8.15
C ASN A 142 16.53 -11.91 7.37
N ARG A 143 17.01 -13.11 7.70
CA ARG A 143 16.62 -14.34 6.99
C ARG A 143 15.10 -14.59 7.05
N ARG A 144 14.49 -14.43 8.22
CA ARG A 144 13.04 -14.64 8.41
C ARG A 144 12.19 -13.72 7.53
N SER A 145 12.53 -12.44 7.45
CA SER A 145 11.83 -11.48 6.58
C SER A 145 12.02 -11.82 5.10
N ARG A 146 13.21 -12.30 4.69
CA ARG A 146 13.43 -12.78 3.32
C ARG A 146 12.59 -14.01 2.99
N ASP A 147 12.54 -14.97 3.92
CA ASP A 147 11.74 -16.19 3.75
C ASP A 147 10.25 -15.85 3.62
N LEU A 148 9.73 -14.92 4.44
CA LEU A 148 8.35 -14.43 4.32
C LEU A 148 8.09 -13.74 2.98
N LEU A 149 8.96 -12.83 2.55
CA LEU A 149 8.81 -12.15 1.26
C LEU A 149 8.92 -13.13 0.09
N SER A 150 9.68 -14.22 0.22
CA SER A 150 9.79 -15.25 -0.84
C SER A 150 8.45 -15.90 -1.19
N LEU A 151 7.48 -15.84 -0.27
CA LEU A 151 6.12 -16.34 -0.48
C LEU A 151 5.27 -15.41 -1.34
N LEU A 152 5.69 -14.17 -1.62
CA LEU A 152 4.95 -13.18 -2.42
C LEU A 152 5.28 -13.28 -3.93
N PRO A 153 4.47 -12.64 -4.81
CA PRO A 153 4.75 -12.56 -6.24
C PRO A 153 6.15 -12.03 -6.56
N GLU A 154 6.63 -12.32 -7.77
CA GLU A 154 8.00 -11.99 -8.18
C GLU A 154 8.33 -10.51 -8.05
N THR A 155 7.49 -9.63 -8.60
CA THR A 155 7.70 -8.18 -8.53
C THR A 155 6.55 -7.54 -7.76
N LEU A 156 6.87 -6.96 -6.61
CA LEU A 156 5.90 -6.29 -5.76
C LEU A 156 6.59 -5.27 -4.85
N ILE A 157 5.95 -4.12 -4.67
CA ILE A 157 6.29 -3.14 -3.64
C ILE A 157 5.09 -2.95 -2.70
N GLY A 158 5.34 -2.84 -1.40
CA GLY A 158 4.27 -2.61 -0.43
C GLY A 158 4.78 -2.34 0.98
N SER A 159 3.86 -2.07 1.89
CA SER A 159 4.21 -1.86 3.31
C SER A 159 4.56 -3.19 3.98
N MET A 160 5.57 -3.16 4.85
CA MET A 160 5.91 -4.30 5.70
C MET A 160 4.75 -4.70 6.64
N SER A 161 3.87 -3.76 6.98
CA SER A 161 2.74 -3.96 7.91
C SER A 161 1.68 -4.94 7.40
N TYR A 162 1.62 -5.18 6.09
CA TYR A 162 0.59 -6.01 5.44
C TYR A 162 1.10 -7.33 4.87
N ILE A 163 2.38 -7.65 5.06
CA ILE A 163 3.00 -8.85 4.47
C ILE A 163 2.21 -10.11 4.84
N HIS A 164 1.77 -10.26 6.08
CA HIS A 164 1.04 -11.44 6.51
C HIS A 164 -0.32 -11.58 5.82
N LEU A 165 -1.04 -10.48 5.61
CA LEU A 165 -2.32 -10.49 4.90
C LEU A 165 -2.13 -10.83 3.42
N LEU A 166 -1.10 -10.28 2.78
CA LEU A 166 -0.73 -10.60 1.39
C LEU A 166 -0.34 -12.09 1.22
N ILE A 167 0.36 -12.66 2.21
CA ILE A 167 0.71 -14.08 2.21
C ILE A 167 -0.55 -14.94 2.32
N PHE A 168 -1.49 -14.62 3.22
CA PHE A 168 -2.75 -15.34 3.31
C PHE A 168 -3.51 -15.33 1.98
N TYR A 169 -3.68 -14.14 1.39
CA TYR A 169 -4.31 -14.01 0.08
C TYR A 169 -3.65 -14.92 -0.97
N ARG A 170 -2.32 -14.91 -1.04
CA ARG A 170 -1.58 -15.74 -2.01
C ARG A 170 -1.67 -17.23 -1.74
N GLN A 171 -1.68 -17.65 -0.47
CA GLN A 171 -1.84 -19.06 -0.12
C GLN A 171 -3.24 -19.56 -0.48
N ILE A 172 -4.28 -18.79 -0.12
CA ILE A 172 -5.69 -19.09 -0.46
C ILE A 172 -5.87 -19.13 -1.98
N LEU A 173 -5.25 -18.19 -2.71
CA LEU A 173 -5.23 -18.19 -4.17
C LEU A 173 -4.62 -19.50 -4.72
N GLY A 174 -3.49 -19.94 -4.15
CA GLY A 174 -2.86 -21.20 -4.51
C GLY A 174 -3.74 -22.42 -4.22
N ASP A 175 -4.41 -22.46 -3.06
CA ASP A 175 -5.31 -23.55 -2.71
C ASP A 175 -6.48 -23.62 -3.68
N VAL A 176 -7.20 -22.51 -3.86
CA VAL A 176 -8.41 -22.44 -4.70
C VAL A 176 -8.10 -22.69 -6.18
N LEU A 177 -6.96 -22.19 -6.69
CA LEU A 177 -6.63 -22.34 -8.10
C LEU A 177 -5.94 -23.66 -8.44
N LEU A 178 -5.17 -24.24 -7.51
CA LEU A 178 -4.29 -25.36 -7.81
C LEU A 178 -4.61 -26.63 -7.03
N LYS A 179 -4.96 -26.51 -5.75
CA LYS A 179 -5.13 -27.66 -4.84
C LYS A 179 -6.55 -28.20 -4.85
N ASP A 180 -7.54 -27.31 -4.80
CA ASP A 180 -8.94 -27.66 -4.59
C ASP A 180 -9.66 -27.94 -5.93
N ARG A 181 -9.01 -27.67 -7.06
CA ARG A 181 -9.55 -27.97 -8.38
C ARG A 181 -9.34 -29.44 -8.73
N LEU A 182 -10.45 -30.12 -9.02
CA LEU A 182 -10.46 -31.48 -9.59
C LEU A 182 -9.80 -31.54 -10.97
N SER A 183 -9.92 -30.47 -11.77
CA SER A 183 -9.30 -30.33 -13.08
C SER A 183 -8.93 -28.88 -13.36
N MET A 184 -7.73 -28.66 -13.91
CA MET A 184 -7.28 -27.36 -14.40
C MET A 184 -8.09 -26.85 -15.60
N GLN A 185 -8.88 -27.73 -16.23
CA GLN A 185 -9.75 -27.41 -17.37
C GLN A 185 -11.20 -27.13 -16.94
N SER A 186 -11.51 -27.19 -15.65
CA SER A 186 -12.85 -26.83 -15.15
C SER A 186 -13.15 -25.35 -15.44
N ALA A 187 -14.28 -25.13 -16.10
CA ALA A 187 -14.84 -23.80 -16.35
C ALA A 187 -15.82 -23.37 -15.24
N ASP A 188 -15.85 -24.09 -14.11
CA ASP A 188 -16.74 -23.77 -13.00
C ASP A 188 -16.35 -22.42 -12.39
N LEU A 189 -17.38 -21.72 -11.93
CA LEU A 189 -17.23 -20.45 -11.24
C LEU A 189 -16.37 -20.62 -9.98
N ILE A 190 -15.34 -19.79 -9.85
CA ILE A 190 -14.56 -19.74 -8.61
C ILE A 190 -15.32 -18.86 -7.61
N SER A 191 -16.07 -19.48 -6.72
CA SER A 191 -16.75 -18.79 -5.63
C SER A 191 -15.82 -18.63 -4.44
N ASN A 192 -15.10 -17.51 -4.37
CA ASN A 192 -14.30 -17.16 -3.20
C ASN A 192 -14.30 -15.63 -2.99
N PRO A 193 -15.04 -15.12 -1.98
CA PRO A 193 -15.21 -13.69 -1.78
C PRO A 193 -13.93 -12.99 -1.34
N VAL A 194 -13.01 -13.69 -0.66
CA VAL A 194 -11.68 -13.14 -0.37
C VAL A 194 -10.93 -12.92 -1.67
N LEU A 195 -10.90 -13.90 -2.57
CA LEU A 195 -10.22 -13.74 -3.86
C LEU A 195 -10.87 -12.66 -4.74
N ALA A 196 -12.20 -12.58 -4.75
CA ALA A 196 -12.94 -11.60 -5.52
C ALA A 196 -12.74 -10.15 -5.03
N THR A 197 -12.66 -9.93 -3.71
CA THR A 197 -12.70 -8.58 -3.13
C THR A 197 -11.36 -8.06 -2.61
N PHE A 198 -10.36 -8.92 -2.39
CA PHE A 198 -9.07 -8.50 -1.84
C PHE A 198 -8.30 -7.50 -2.75
N PRO A 199 -8.35 -7.58 -4.10
CA PRO A 199 -7.78 -6.52 -4.94
C PRO A 199 -8.40 -5.15 -4.68
N LYS A 200 -9.73 -5.07 -4.56
CA LYS A 200 -10.46 -3.83 -4.19
C LYS A 200 -10.07 -3.34 -2.79
N LEU A 201 -9.84 -4.26 -1.85
CA LEU A 201 -9.36 -3.93 -0.51
C LEU A 201 -7.99 -3.22 -0.54
N LEU A 202 -7.08 -3.62 -1.43
CA LEU A 202 -5.75 -2.99 -1.55
C LEU A 202 -5.81 -1.53 -2.00
N GLU A 203 -6.89 -1.11 -2.63
CA GLU A 203 -7.15 0.27 -3.03
C GLU A 203 -7.73 1.13 -1.90
N GLN A 204 -8.07 0.51 -0.76
CA GLN A 204 -8.66 1.18 0.41
C GLN A 204 -7.77 0.97 1.66
N PRO A 205 -6.72 1.82 1.84
CA PRO A 205 -5.74 1.65 2.92
C PRO A 205 -6.34 1.60 4.32
N ASP A 206 -7.44 2.31 4.55
CA ASP A 206 -8.14 2.38 5.83
C ASP A 206 -8.90 1.10 6.18
N ILE A 207 -9.56 0.45 5.21
CA ILE A 207 -10.15 -0.88 5.41
C ILE A 207 -9.04 -1.94 5.56
N MET A 208 -7.93 -1.81 4.83
CA MET A 208 -6.77 -2.68 5.00
C MET A 208 -6.17 -2.56 6.41
N ASP A 209 -6.12 -1.36 6.97
CA ASP A 209 -5.70 -1.11 8.36
C ASP A 209 -6.69 -1.70 9.39
N ALA A 210 -7.99 -1.64 9.09
CA ALA A 210 -9.03 -2.30 9.89
C ALA A 210 -8.80 -3.82 9.92
N LEU A 211 -8.64 -4.45 8.75
CA LEU A 211 -8.38 -5.89 8.64
C LEU A 211 -7.08 -6.28 9.36
N ARG A 212 -6.01 -5.51 9.19
CA ARG A 212 -4.73 -5.75 9.89
C ARG A 212 -4.91 -5.72 11.39
N SER A 213 -5.67 -4.75 11.90
CA SER A 213 -5.91 -4.58 13.33
C SER A 213 -6.76 -5.74 13.88
N SER A 214 -7.84 -6.10 13.19
CA SER A 214 -8.69 -7.24 13.55
C SER A 214 -7.94 -8.57 13.50
N TRP A 215 -7.07 -8.76 12.51
CA TRP A 215 -6.22 -9.95 12.44
C TRP A 215 -5.22 -10.00 13.60
N ALA A 216 -4.54 -8.89 13.90
CA ALA A 216 -3.59 -8.83 15.01
C ALA A 216 -4.26 -9.14 16.36
N GLU A 217 -5.47 -8.63 16.57
CA GLU A 217 -6.29 -8.95 17.75
C GLU A 217 -6.63 -10.44 17.79
N LYS A 218 -7.17 -11.01 16.70
CA LYS A 218 -7.48 -12.44 16.62
C LYS A 218 -6.25 -13.30 16.87
N GLU A 219 -5.14 -13.01 16.19
CA GLU A 219 -3.88 -13.74 16.30
C GLU A 219 -3.34 -13.71 17.74
N SER A 220 -3.53 -12.61 18.47
CA SER A 220 -3.08 -12.50 19.86
C SER A 220 -3.79 -13.50 20.79
N THR A 221 -5.01 -13.91 20.45
CA THR A 221 -5.82 -14.88 21.23
C THR A 221 -5.46 -16.34 20.95
N LEU A 222 -4.73 -16.63 19.86
CA LEU A 222 -4.43 -18.00 19.43
C LEU A 222 -3.33 -18.65 20.27
N LYS A 223 -3.48 -19.95 20.52
CA LYS A 223 -2.48 -20.80 21.18
C LYS A 223 -1.27 -21.01 20.26
N ARG A 224 -0.12 -21.35 20.87
CA ARG A 224 1.11 -21.64 20.10
C ARG A 224 0.97 -22.82 19.13
N SER A 225 0.16 -23.82 19.46
CA SER A 225 -0.13 -24.95 18.57
C SER A 225 -0.92 -24.52 17.34
N GLU A 226 -1.95 -23.70 17.55
CA GLU A 226 -2.80 -23.12 16.49
C GLU A 226 -1.98 -22.23 15.55
N LYS A 227 -1.07 -21.40 16.10
CA LYS A 227 -0.17 -20.56 15.30
C LYS A 227 0.83 -21.33 14.43
N ARG A 228 1.03 -22.63 14.67
CA ARG A 228 1.89 -23.48 13.84
C ARG A 228 1.12 -24.21 12.75
N ASP A 229 -0.20 -24.29 12.88
CA ASP A 229 -1.07 -24.93 11.91
C ASP A 229 -1.48 -23.91 10.84
N THR A 230 -0.96 -24.10 9.62
CA THR A 230 -1.20 -23.18 8.51
C THR A 230 -2.64 -23.25 8.00
N GLU A 231 -3.29 -24.42 8.03
CA GLU A 231 -4.68 -24.57 7.60
C GLU A 231 -5.61 -23.90 8.61
N PHE A 232 -5.34 -24.09 9.92
CA PHE A 232 -6.06 -23.38 10.96
C PHE A 232 -5.93 -21.86 10.82
N LEU A 233 -4.72 -21.34 10.58
CA LEU A 233 -4.51 -19.90 10.42
C LEU A 233 -5.26 -19.33 9.21
N LYS A 234 -5.27 -20.05 8.07
CA LYS A 234 -6.06 -19.65 6.90
C LYS A 234 -7.56 -19.62 7.22
N ALA A 235 -8.09 -20.65 7.87
CA ALA A 235 -9.50 -20.69 8.26
C ALA A 235 -9.86 -19.54 9.23
N ALA A 236 -9.01 -19.27 10.22
CA ALA A 236 -9.19 -18.15 11.14
C ALA A 236 -9.11 -16.80 10.41
N PHE A 237 -8.20 -16.65 9.45
CA PHE A 237 -8.08 -15.44 8.65
C PHE A 237 -9.32 -15.20 7.79
N LEU A 238 -9.86 -16.24 7.14
CA LEU A 238 -11.10 -16.15 6.37
C LEU A 238 -12.25 -15.63 7.24
N LEU A 239 -12.41 -16.14 8.46
CA LEU A 239 -13.44 -15.65 9.40
C LEU A 239 -13.24 -14.17 9.72
N VAL A 240 -12.01 -13.74 10.04
CA VAL A 240 -11.72 -12.32 10.31
C VAL A 240 -11.99 -11.46 9.07
N TYR A 241 -11.66 -11.94 7.88
CA TYR A 241 -11.92 -11.23 6.63
C TYR A 241 -13.43 -11.03 6.42
N HIS A 242 -14.23 -12.08 6.65
CA HIS A 242 -15.68 -12.05 6.54
C HIS A 242 -16.36 -11.18 7.60
N ASP A 243 -15.82 -11.13 8.82
CA ASP A 243 -16.34 -10.29 9.88
C ASP A 243 -15.86 -8.83 9.78
N CYS A 244 -14.82 -8.54 9.00
CA CYS A 244 -14.21 -7.21 8.95
C CYS A 244 -14.29 -6.57 7.56
N ALA A 245 -13.57 -7.12 6.60
CA ALA A 245 -13.35 -6.49 5.30
C ALA A 245 -14.61 -6.53 4.42
N VAL A 246 -15.27 -7.68 4.33
CA VAL A 246 -16.46 -7.83 3.46
C VAL A 246 -17.58 -6.85 3.82
N PRO A 247 -18.02 -6.75 5.10
CA PRO A 247 -19.10 -5.82 5.45
C PRO A 247 -18.72 -4.36 5.19
N LEU A 248 -17.46 -3.99 5.43
CA LEU A 248 -16.97 -2.62 5.19
C LEU A 248 -16.90 -2.27 3.70
N LEU A 249 -16.49 -3.21 2.85
CA LEU A 249 -16.40 -3.01 1.39
C LEU A 249 -17.77 -2.84 0.72
N HIS A 250 -18.83 -3.32 1.37
CA HIS A 250 -20.23 -3.30 0.89
C HIS A 250 -21.15 -2.49 1.82
N SER A 251 -20.59 -1.65 2.69
CA SER A 251 -21.37 -0.79 3.57
C SER A 251 -21.80 0.47 2.82
N THR A 252 -23.09 0.78 2.84
CA THR A 252 -23.59 2.04 2.27
C THR A 252 -23.35 3.23 3.22
N LEU A 253 -22.98 2.96 4.48
CA LEU A 253 -22.66 3.99 5.47
C LEU A 253 -21.24 4.52 5.30
N LEU A 254 -20.36 3.75 4.66
CA LEU A 254 -18.98 4.12 4.45
C LEU A 254 -18.88 5.06 3.23
N PRO A 255 -18.52 6.34 3.42
CA PRO A 255 -18.35 7.26 2.29
C PRO A 255 -17.30 6.74 1.30
N PRO A 256 -17.36 7.07 0.00
CA PRO A 256 -16.35 6.63 -0.96
C PRO A 256 -14.95 7.09 -0.55
N PHE A 257 -13.93 6.25 -0.75
CA PHE A 257 -12.55 6.62 -0.47
C PHE A 257 -12.12 7.77 -1.39
N ARG A 258 -11.55 8.83 -0.79
CA ARG A 258 -11.02 9.98 -1.51
C ARG A 258 -9.65 10.33 -0.96
N TRP A 259 -8.65 10.25 -1.84
CA TRP A 259 -7.27 10.52 -1.49
C TRP A 259 -7.08 11.97 -1.04
N ALA A 260 -6.38 12.15 0.09
CA ALA A 260 -5.98 13.44 0.61
C ALA A 260 -7.14 14.40 0.91
N GLU A 261 -8.32 13.86 1.22
CA GLU A 261 -9.49 14.60 1.69
C GLU A 261 -9.73 14.30 3.18
N GLU A 262 -9.15 15.14 4.05
CA GLU A 262 -9.12 14.93 5.51
C GLU A 262 -10.52 14.74 6.11
N GLU A 263 -11.53 15.48 5.64
CA GLU A 263 -12.90 15.34 6.13
C GLU A 263 -13.50 13.97 5.78
N THR A 264 -13.25 13.49 4.57
CA THR A 264 -13.74 12.17 4.11
C THR A 264 -12.99 11.05 4.81
N GLU A 265 -11.67 11.17 4.98
CA GLU A 265 -10.86 10.21 5.73
C GLU A 265 -11.29 10.13 7.20
N ALA A 266 -11.57 11.27 7.84
CA ALA A 266 -12.08 11.31 9.22
C ALA A 266 -13.49 10.70 9.33
N ALA A 267 -14.37 10.96 8.37
CA ALA A 267 -15.71 10.38 8.32
C ALA A 267 -15.66 8.85 8.15
N ARG A 268 -14.85 8.36 7.21
CA ARG A 268 -14.62 6.92 6.99
C ARG A 268 -14.02 6.26 8.22
N TRP A 269 -13.00 6.87 8.83
CA TRP A 269 -12.40 6.36 10.06
C TRP A 269 -13.42 6.19 11.18
N LYS A 270 -14.33 7.15 11.36
CA LYS A 270 -15.39 7.06 12.36
C LYS A 270 -16.30 5.87 12.12
N VAL A 271 -16.79 5.69 10.88
CA VAL A 271 -17.65 4.56 10.50
C VAL A 271 -16.95 3.22 10.75
N ILE A 272 -15.68 3.10 10.33
CA ILE A 272 -14.87 1.90 10.54
C ILE A 272 -14.68 1.62 12.03
N ALA A 273 -14.32 2.64 12.83
CA ALA A 273 -14.09 2.48 14.25
C ALA A 273 -15.35 2.04 15.01
N ASP A 274 -16.50 2.65 14.68
CA ASP A 274 -17.79 2.31 15.27
C ASP A 274 -18.19 0.87 14.90
N PHE A 275 -18.02 0.47 13.63
CA PHE A 275 -18.25 -0.89 13.17
C PHE A 275 -17.35 -1.92 13.89
N LEU A 276 -16.04 -1.68 13.96
CA LEU A 276 -15.10 -2.56 14.66
C LEU A 276 -15.40 -2.66 16.17
N LYS A 277 -15.93 -1.60 16.77
CA LYS A 277 -16.38 -1.63 18.17
C LYS A 277 -17.61 -2.53 18.33
N GLN A 278 -18.63 -2.37 17.48
CA GLN A 278 -19.84 -3.20 17.50
C GLN A 278 -19.52 -4.68 17.27
N ASN A 279 -18.63 -5.00 16.33
CA ASN A 279 -18.23 -6.38 16.08
C ASN A 279 -17.55 -7.03 17.30
N ARG A 280 -16.75 -6.27 18.04
CA ARG A 280 -16.11 -6.76 19.27
C ARG A 280 -17.15 -7.02 20.38
N GLU A 281 -18.11 -6.11 20.55
CA GLU A 281 -19.19 -6.25 21.52
C GLU A 281 -20.11 -7.44 21.20
N ASN A 282 -20.34 -7.69 19.91
CA ASN A 282 -21.27 -8.72 19.41
C ASN A 282 -20.58 -10.05 19.00
N GLN A 283 -19.27 -10.18 19.19
CA GLN A 283 -18.47 -11.35 18.81
C GLN A 283 -18.54 -11.74 17.32
N GLY A 284 -18.63 -10.75 16.42
CA GLY A 284 -18.69 -10.95 14.97
C GLY A 284 -19.58 -9.92 14.28
N ALA A 285 -19.61 -9.96 12.94
CA ALA A 285 -20.40 -9.02 12.15
C ALA A 285 -21.87 -9.45 11.97
N LEU A 286 -22.17 -10.74 12.13
CA LEU A 286 -23.51 -11.29 11.84
C LEU A 286 -24.66 -10.53 12.50
N PRO A 287 -24.60 -10.14 13.79
CA PRO A 287 -25.71 -9.40 14.41
C PRO A 287 -25.95 -8.02 13.78
N ALA A 288 -24.89 -7.35 13.32
CA ALA A 288 -25.00 -6.06 12.62
C ALA A 288 -25.52 -6.25 11.18
N LEU A 289 -25.04 -7.29 10.48
CA LEU A 289 -25.48 -7.62 9.11
C LEU A 289 -26.97 -8.02 9.05
N LEU A 290 -27.47 -8.67 10.09
CA LEU A 290 -28.86 -9.13 10.19
C LEU A 290 -29.78 -8.12 10.88
N SER A 291 -29.25 -6.99 11.37
CA SER A 291 -30.06 -5.95 12.00
C SER A 291 -30.97 -5.32 10.95
N PRO A 292 -32.24 -5.01 11.28
CA PRO A 292 -33.15 -4.33 10.37
C PRO A 292 -32.70 -2.91 10.01
N GLU A 293 -31.80 -2.33 10.80
CA GLU A 293 -31.10 -1.07 10.52
C GLU A 293 -29.84 -1.25 9.66
N GLY A 294 -29.46 -2.49 9.32
CA GLY A 294 -28.29 -2.82 8.52
C GLY A 294 -28.44 -2.28 7.09
N VAL A 295 -27.57 -1.34 6.72
CA VAL A 295 -27.58 -0.72 5.38
C VAL A 295 -26.36 -1.23 4.59
N HIS A 296 -26.61 -2.27 3.80
CA HIS A 296 -25.64 -2.90 2.90
C HIS A 296 -26.09 -2.77 1.46
N GLU A 297 -25.12 -2.77 0.54
CA GLU A 297 -25.43 -2.82 -0.88
C GLU A 297 -26.20 -4.12 -1.21
N PRO A 298 -27.10 -4.10 -2.21
CA PRO A 298 -27.72 -5.32 -2.71
C PRO A 298 -26.64 -6.31 -3.17
N PHE A 299 -26.80 -7.58 -2.80
CA PHE A 299 -25.86 -8.64 -3.17
C PHE A 299 -25.64 -8.69 -4.69
N ASP A 300 -24.37 -8.62 -5.09
CA ASP A 300 -23.91 -8.84 -6.45
C ASP A 300 -23.06 -10.13 -6.54
N ILE A 301 -23.27 -10.94 -7.58
CA ILE A 301 -22.52 -12.19 -7.78
C ILE A 301 -21.01 -11.96 -7.97
N SER A 302 -20.61 -10.77 -8.41
CA SER A 302 -19.21 -10.34 -8.51
C SER A 302 -18.50 -10.29 -7.16
N GLU A 303 -19.23 -10.15 -6.05
CA GLU A 303 -18.67 -10.20 -4.69
C GLU A 303 -18.12 -11.58 -4.32
N GLN A 304 -18.61 -12.63 -4.99
CA GLN A 304 -18.22 -14.03 -4.76
C GLN A 304 -17.37 -14.57 -5.89
N THR A 305 -17.48 -14.00 -7.09
CA THR A 305 -16.87 -14.53 -8.30
C THR A 305 -15.45 -14.01 -8.48
N TYR A 306 -14.48 -14.92 -8.39
CA TYR A 306 -13.11 -14.61 -8.76
C TYR A 306 -12.88 -14.85 -10.27
N ASP A 307 -12.87 -13.77 -11.06
CA ASP A 307 -12.57 -13.81 -12.50
C ASP A 307 -11.07 -13.56 -12.78
N PHE A 308 -10.28 -14.63 -12.73
CA PHE A 308 -8.85 -14.53 -13.02
C PHE A 308 -8.54 -14.16 -14.49
N LEU A 309 -9.45 -14.39 -15.44
CA LEU A 309 -9.25 -14.09 -16.86
C LEU A 309 -9.55 -12.61 -17.16
N GLY A 310 -10.58 -12.05 -16.56
CA GLY A 310 -10.87 -10.62 -16.60
C GLY A 310 -9.71 -9.78 -16.06
N GLU A 311 -9.14 -10.19 -14.93
CA GLU A 311 -7.94 -9.59 -14.33
C GLU A 311 -6.73 -9.58 -15.28
N MET A 312 -6.54 -10.63 -16.06
CA MET A 312 -5.45 -10.69 -17.06
C MET A 312 -5.71 -9.79 -18.27
N ARG A 313 -6.97 -9.67 -18.71
CA ARG A 313 -7.34 -8.85 -19.87
C ARG A 313 -7.20 -7.36 -19.60
N GLN A 314 -7.53 -6.89 -18.40
CA GLN A 314 -7.37 -5.48 -18.02
C GLN A 314 -5.90 -5.03 -17.97
N LYS A 315 -4.95 -5.94 -17.74
CA LYS A 315 -3.51 -5.63 -17.73
C LYS A 315 -2.86 -5.64 -19.11
N ALA A 316 -3.54 -6.18 -20.12
CA ALA A 316 -3.05 -6.27 -21.50
C ALA A 316 -3.58 -5.14 -22.40
N ALA A 317 -4.54 -4.34 -21.91
CA ALA A 317 -5.08 -3.14 -22.55
C ALA A 317 -4.44 -1.88 -21.95
#